data_AF-A0A447UMB0-F1
#
_entry.id   AF-A0A447UMB0-F1
#
_cell.length_a   1.000
_cell.length_b   1.000
_cell.length_c   1.000
_cell.angle_alpha   90.00
_cell.angle_beta   90.00
_cell.angle_gamma   90.00
#
_symmetry.space_group_name_H-M   'P 1'
#
loop_
_entity.id
_entity.type
_entity.pdbx_description
1 polymer ?
#
loop_
_entity_poly.entity_id
_entity_poly.type
_entity_poly.pdbx_seq_one_letter_code
_entity_poly.pdbx_strand_id
1 'polypeptide(L)'
;MGHSPVMEEILALRHELAQLLGFDSYAFKSLATKMAENPQQVLDFLTDLAKRARPQGEKELAQLRAFAKATFGVDELQPWGYRVLQRETEAAPLQHQR
;
A
#
# COMPACT_ATOMS: atom_id res chain seq x y z
N MET A 1 3.08 -25.85 -1.51
CA MET A 1 2.16 -25.52 -2.63
C MET A 1 1.75 -24.07 -2.46
N GLY A 2 1.90 -23.25 -3.51
CA GLY A 2 1.59 -21.81 -3.45
C GLY A 2 0.10 -21.52 -3.58
N HIS A 3 -0.34 -20.35 -3.11
CA HIS A 3 -1.74 -19.90 -3.23
C HIS A 3 -2.10 -19.43 -4.65
N SER A 4 -1.11 -19.33 -5.56
CA SER A 4 -1.29 -18.79 -6.90
C SER A 4 -2.38 -19.50 -7.73
N PRO A 5 -2.48 -20.84 -7.76
CA PRO A 5 -3.51 -21.52 -8.56
C PRO A 5 -4.94 -21.20 -8.10
N VAL A 6 -5.15 -21.05 -6.79
CA VAL A 6 -6.46 -20.68 -6.21
C VAL A 6 -6.82 -19.24 -6.59
N MET A 7 -5.84 -18.34 -6.62
CA MET A 7 -6.07 -16.95 -7.03
C MET A 7 -6.44 -16.85 -8.51
N GLU A 8 -5.80 -17.64 -9.38
CA GLU A 8 -6.12 -17.71 -10.80
C GLU A 8 -7.57 -18.19 -11.02
N GLU A 9 -7.98 -19.24 -10.31
CA GLU A 9 -9.35 -19.75 -10.37
C GLU A 9 -10.38 -18.72 -9.89
N ILE A 10 -10.10 -18.04 -8.77
CA ILE A 10 -10.97 -16.96 -8.26
C ILE A 10 -11.10 -15.82 -9.28
N LEU A 11 -10.01 -15.45 -9.96
CA LEU A 11 -10.04 -14.39 -10.97
C LEU A 11 -10.86 -14.80 -12.19
N ALA A 12 -10.71 -16.05 -12.67
CA ALA A 12 -11.49 -16.58 -13.77
C ALA A 12 -12.99 -16.59 -13.45
N LEU A 13 -13.37 -17.15 -12.29
CA LEU A 13 -14.76 -17.22 -11.85
C LEU A 13 -15.38 -15.83 -11.66
N ARG A 14 -14.63 -14.86 -11.14
CA ARG A 14 -15.09 -13.47 -11.02
C ARG A 14 -15.30 -12.81 -12.37
N HIS A 15 -14.47 -13.11 -13.36
CA HIS A 15 -14.63 -12.61 -14.72
C HIS A 15 -15.88 -13.20 -15.38
N GLU A 16 -16.05 -14.53 -15.32
CA GLU A 16 -17.24 -15.22 -15.84
C GLU A 16 -18.54 -14.68 -15.21
N LEU A 17 -18.55 -14.50 -13.89
CA LEU A 17 -19.71 -13.95 -13.17
C LEU A 17 -20.07 -12.53 -13.65
N ALA A 18 -19.08 -11.68 -13.94
CA ALA A 18 -19.34 -10.34 -14.46
C ALA A 18 -19.94 -10.38 -15.87
N GLN A 19 -19.40 -11.22 -16.76
CA GLN A 19 -19.89 -11.38 -18.12
C GLN A 19 -21.34 -11.91 -18.15
N LEU A 20 -21.65 -12.91 -17.32
CA LEU A 20 -23.02 -13.47 -17.21
C LEU A 20 -24.05 -12.44 -16.74
N LEU A 21 -23.64 -11.47 -15.92
CA LEU A 21 -24.49 -10.40 -15.41
C LEU A 21 -24.49 -9.15 -16.31
N GLY A 22 -23.78 -9.18 -17.44
CA GLY A 22 -23.70 -8.07 -18.40
C GLY A 22 -22.79 -6.92 -17.97
N PHE A 23 -21.84 -7.14 -17.07
CA PHE A 23 -20.83 -6.16 -16.69
C PHE A 23 -19.51 -6.36 -17.45
N ASP A 24 -18.86 -5.26 -17.84
CA ASP A 24 -17.55 -5.28 -18.53
C ASP A 24 -16.44 -5.94 -17.68
N SER A 25 -16.53 -5.83 -16.35
CA SER A 25 -15.61 -6.50 -15.43
C SER A 25 -16.22 -6.68 -14.05
N TYR A 26 -15.56 -7.52 -13.24
CA TYR A 26 -15.94 -7.69 -11.84
C TYR A 26 -15.84 -6.38 -11.03
N ALA A 27 -14.97 -5.44 -11.44
CA ALA A 27 -14.87 -4.14 -10.79
C ALA A 27 -16.17 -3.34 -10.97
N PHE A 28 -16.75 -3.31 -12.17
CA PHE A 28 -18.06 -2.70 -12.41
C PHE A 28 -19.16 -3.39 -11.59
N LYS A 29 -19.20 -4.72 -11.58
CA LYS A 29 -20.15 -5.49 -10.75
C LYS A 29 -20.02 -5.15 -9.25
N SER A 30 -18.79 -4.99 -8.76
CA SER A 30 -18.51 -4.68 -7.35
C SER A 30 -18.86 -3.25 -6.95
N LEU A 31 -18.88 -2.34 -7.93
CA LEU A 31 -19.22 -0.93 -7.75
C LEU A 31 -20.70 -0.65 -7.93
N ALA A 32 -21.46 -1.51 -8.62
CA ALA A 32 -22.90 -1.36 -8.84
C ALA A 32 -23.73 -1.15 -7.55
N THR A 33 -23.22 -1.55 -6.39
CA THR A 33 -23.87 -1.34 -5.08
C THR A 33 -23.15 -0.33 -4.18
N LYS A 34 -22.21 0.45 -4.72
CA LYS A 34 -21.37 1.41 -3.99
C LYS A 34 -21.55 2.81 -4.58
N MET A 35 -20.97 3.81 -3.89
CA MET A 35 -21.09 5.22 -4.28
C MET A 35 -20.23 5.61 -5.50
N ALA A 36 -19.21 4.83 -5.86
CA ALA A 36 -18.42 5.10 -7.06
C ALA A 36 -19.10 4.49 -8.28
N GLU A 37 -19.29 5.29 -9.32
CA GLU A 37 -20.09 4.95 -10.50
C GLU A 37 -19.32 4.09 -11.49
N ASN A 38 -17.98 4.19 -11.48
CA ASN A 38 -17.12 3.37 -12.34
C ASN A 38 -15.73 3.11 -11.73
N PRO A 39 -15.02 2.05 -12.18
CA PRO A 39 -13.68 1.72 -11.70
C PRO A 39 -12.64 2.82 -11.96
N GLN A 40 -12.81 3.64 -13.01
CA GLN A 40 -11.88 4.70 -13.35
C GLN A 40 -11.85 5.78 -12.26
N GLN A 41 -13.01 6.17 -11.70
CA GLN A 41 -13.09 7.11 -10.57
C GLN A 41 -12.31 6.60 -9.35
N VAL A 42 -12.33 5.28 -9.09
CA VAL A 42 -11.55 4.68 -8.00
C VAL A 42 -10.05 4.74 -8.29
N LEU A 43 -9.64 4.41 -9.52
CA LEU A 43 -8.25 4.48 -9.94
C LEU A 43 -7.70 5.91 -9.90
N ASP A 44 -8.50 6.88 -10.35
CA ASP A 44 -8.14 8.30 -10.34
C ASP A 44 -7.97 8.80 -8.91
N PHE A 45 -8.90 8.45 -8.01
CA PHE A 45 -8.79 8.76 -6.59
C PHE A 45 -7.52 8.19 -5.95
N LEU A 46 -7.25 6.89 -6.14
CA LEU A 46 -6.05 6.24 -5.60
C LEU A 46 -4.76 6.83 -6.19
N THR A 47 -4.79 7.20 -7.47
CA THR A 47 -3.65 7.81 -8.16
C THR A 47 -3.38 9.23 -7.63
N ASP A 48 -4.42 10.05 -7.44
CA ASP A 48 -4.27 11.39 -6.86
C ASP A 48 -3.79 11.32 -5.41
N LEU A 49 -4.35 10.39 -4.62
CA LEU A 49 -3.92 10.14 -3.25
C LEU A 49 -2.44 9.74 -3.20
N ALA A 50 -2.01 8.82 -4.07
CA ALA A 50 -0.62 8.39 -4.14
C ALA A 50 0.32 9.54 -4.54
N LYS A 51 -0.09 10.41 -5.48
CA LYS A 51 0.68 11.60 -5.87
C LYS A 51 0.89 12.56 -4.71
N ARG A 52 -0.15 12.77 -3.90
CA ARG A 52 -0.09 13.67 -2.72
C ARG A 52 0.69 13.06 -1.56
N ALA A 53 0.57 11.75 -1.34
CA ALA A 53 1.22 11.05 -0.22
C ALA A 53 2.71 10.76 -0.47
N ARG A 54 3.12 10.56 -1.74
CA ARG A 54 4.49 10.17 -2.10
C ARG A 54 5.58 11.10 -1.55
N PRO A 55 5.51 12.44 -1.71
CA PRO A 55 6.57 13.32 -1.21
C PRO A 55 6.76 13.25 0.30
N GLN A 56 5.69 12.99 1.05
CA GLN A 56 5.76 12.81 2.50
C GLN A 56 6.44 11.48 2.85
N GLY A 57 6.03 10.39 2.19
CA GLY A 57 6.65 9.07 2.39
C GLY A 57 8.13 9.03 2.02
N GLU A 58 8.55 9.75 0.98
CA GLU A 58 9.96 9.88 0.59
C GLU A 58 10.79 10.63 1.65
N LYS A 59 10.23 11.68 2.27
CA LYS A 59 10.87 12.41 3.36
C LYS A 59 11.04 11.54 4.61
N GLU A 60 9.98 10.85 5.00
CA GLU A 60 9.99 9.93 6.16
C GLU A 60 11.01 8.80 5.95
N LEU A 61 11.04 8.24 4.74
CA LEU A 61 12.02 7.22 4.37
C LEU A 61 13.46 7.74 4.45
N ALA A 62 13.72 8.95 3.96
CA ALA A 62 15.04 9.57 4.05
C ALA A 62 15.47 9.80 5.50
N GLN A 63 14.54 10.25 6.35
CA GLN A 63 14.79 10.43 7.79
C GLN A 63 15.12 9.11 8.49
N LEU A 64 14.35 8.05 8.22
CA LEU A 64 14.60 6.72 8.79
C LEU A 64 15.94 6.15 8.34
N ARG A 65 16.32 6.34 7.07
CA ARG A 65 17.64 5.92 6.56
C ARG A 65 18.79 6.67 7.24
N ALA A 66 18.65 7.99 7.41
CA ALA A 66 19.63 8.79 8.12
C ALA A 66 19.78 8.34 9.58
N PHE A 67 18.66 8.07 10.26
CA PHE A 67 18.66 7.54 11.63
C PHE A 67 19.29 6.15 11.71
N ALA A 68 18.94 5.24 10.80
CA ALA A 68 19.53 3.89 10.74
C ALA A 68 21.05 3.93 10.58
N LYS A 69 21.55 4.83 9.72
CA LYS A 69 22.98 5.02 9.50
C LYS A 69 23.67 5.62 10.73
N ALA A 70 23.07 6.63 11.35
CA ALA A 70 23.64 7.29 12.52
C ALA A 70 23.70 6.38 13.76
N THR A 71 22.64 5.60 14.01
CA THR A 71 22.48 4.81 15.24
C THR A 71 23.05 3.40 15.10
N PHE A 72 22.89 2.76 13.93
CA PHE A 72 23.22 1.35 13.73
C PHE A 72 24.28 1.11 12.65
N GLY A 73 24.74 2.15 11.95
CA GLY A 73 25.73 2.01 10.87
C GLY A 73 25.21 1.24 9.64
N VAL A 74 23.89 1.15 9.47
CA VAL A 74 23.27 0.41 8.36
C VAL A 74 23.07 1.35 7.17
N ASP A 75 23.73 1.05 6.04
CA ASP A 75 23.61 1.84 4.81
C ASP A 75 22.32 1.56 4.02
N GLU A 76 21.79 0.34 4.10
CA GLU A 76 20.59 -0.06 3.35
C GLU A 76 19.45 -0.50 4.26
N LEU A 77 18.37 0.29 4.26
CA LEU A 77 17.18 -0.02 5.04
C LEU A 77 16.24 -0.96 4.27
N GLN A 78 16.10 -2.17 4.80
CA GLN A 78 15.23 -3.22 4.27
C GLN A 78 13.76 -3.03 4.68
N PRO A 79 12.77 -3.53 3.89
CA PRO A 79 11.35 -3.29 4.14
C PRO A 79 10.81 -3.71 5.50
N TRP A 80 11.31 -4.81 6.07
CA TRP A 80 10.89 -5.26 7.41
C TRP A 80 11.43 -4.36 8.53
N GLY A 81 12.51 -3.62 8.27
CA GLY A 81 13.14 -2.73 9.25
C GLY A 81 12.40 -1.41 9.46
N TYR A 82 11.53 -1.01 8.52
CA TYR A 82 10.80 0.27 8.60
C TYR A 82 10.03 0.43 9.90
N ARG A 83 9.20 -0.57 10.25
CA ARG A 83 8.34 -0.49 11.45
C ARG A 83 9.14 -0.41 12.74
N VAL A 84 10.26 -1.13 12.82
CA VAL A 84 11.11 -1.14 14.01
C VAL A 84 11.78 0.23 14.17
N LEU A 85 12.40 0.76 13.12
CA LEU A 85 13.09 2.05 13.18
C LEU A 85 12.16 3.24 13.35
N GLN A 86 10.94 3.18 12.81
CA GLN A 86 9.93 4.21 13.05
C GLN A 86 9.62 4.33 14.55
N ARG A 87 9.43 3.20 15.23
CA ARG A 87 9.23 3.16 16.68
C ARG A 87 10.42 3.73 17.45
N GLU A 88 11.65 3.37 17.07
CA GLU A 88 12.86 3.85 17.73
C GLU A 88 13.05 5.37 17.54
N THR A 89 12.74 5.88 16.35
CA THR A 89 12.83 7.32 16.05
C THR A 89 11.81 8.12 16.87
N GLU A 90 10.60 7.57 17.10
CA GLU A 90 9.56 8.17 17.93
C GLU A 90 9.88 8.11 19.44
N ALA A 91 10.66 7.12 19.89
CA ALA A 91 11.07 6.96 21.29
C ALA A 91 12.31 7.79 21.68
N ALA A 92 13.17 8.13 20.72
CA ALA A 92 14.41 8.90 20.93
C ALA A 92 14.24 10.28 21.62
N PRO A 93 13.18 11.09 21.34
CA PRO A 93 12.99 12.38 21.99
C PRO A 93 12.81 12.29 23.52
N LEU A 94 12.33 11.15 24.02
CA LEU A 94 12.06 10.93 25.44
C LEU A 94 13.31 10.55 26.25
N GLN A 95 14.40 10.16 25.58
CA GLN A 95 15.64 9.74 26.24
C GLN A 95 16.62 10.90 26.50
N HIS A 96 16.53 12.01 25.77
CA HIS A 96 17.36 13.21 25.95
C HIS A 96 16.85 14.19 27.03
N GLN A 97 15.72 13.90 27.70
CA GLN A 97 15.15 14.70 28.81
C GLN A 97 15.38 14.08 30.21
N ARG A 98 16.45 13.31 30.41
CA ARG A 98 16.89 12.84 31.74
C ARG A 98 18.35 13.18 32.01
#